data_AF-A0AAN6HCK1-F1
#
_entry.id   AF-A0AAN6HCK1-F1
#
_cell.length_a   1.000
_cell.length_b   1.000
_cell.length_c   1.000
_cell.angle_alpha   90.00
_cell.angle_beta   90.00
_cell.angle_gamma   90.00
#
_symmetry.space_group_name_H-M   'P 1'
#
loop_
_entity.id
_entity.type
_entity.pdbx_description
1 polymer ?
#
loop_
_entity_poly.entity_id
_entity_poly.type
_entity_poly.pdbx_seq_one_letter_code
_entity_poly.pdbx_strand_id
1 'polypeptide(L)'
;MPLTVLGDTDVNRILHSLTRDDILELQQSLADALHWYSTSNDANDCCSDFQPERTHLRRKDGSTTLFMPASGITGQGVKVVSIVPPDADPLSGLPVLAENLSIGSDQSSVSSPRSSMSTASPFTPSSPSRTTSSAASIDTPTSTGHASLSSAPSSAAASAVSTIRGSLTLLDSQGNTTGLLNASELTAFRTALASTMLLKKRSSVHDLTVFGAGKQAYWHIRLAMLLRPGEIHHLNIVTRNFETARACILRLYNPQPDDPSYVNAVGSSYNSKMKANLLTPMHTEYERLLKGYVRAANVIFCTTPSSSPLFPAGYLTNPEGRKKGRYIACIGSYKPHMVELHPDIVRNAVAPHHEHKHHHKRQKEGGAVIVDTVSGCLKEAGEVIQAKLLPDQVVELGELFMLKREAMSKAAAKGVKVDGGCAFQENSGLLEWLTKGNVIYKSVGLGLMDVVVGSELVRMARERGIGTTIEGF
;
A
#
# COMPACT_ATOMS: atom_id res chain seq x y z
N MET A 1 -30.71 9.66 -3.84
CA MET A 1 -30.21 8.83 -2.72
C MET A 1 -29.43 9.74 -1.79
N PRO A 2 -29.43 9.57 -0.46
CA PRO A 2 -28.59 10.41 0.40
C PRO A 2 -27.10 10.18 0.13
N LEU A 3 -26.31 11.24 0.26
CA LEU A 3 -24.85 11.18 0.22
C LEU A 3 -24.31 10.82 1.61
N THR A 4 -23.40 9.85 1.69
CA THR A 4 -22.67 9.53 2.93
C THR A 4 -21.22 9.98 2.83
N VAL A 5 -20.79 10.82 3.77
CA VAL A 5 -19.43 11.40 3.83
C VAL A 5 -18.65 10.78 4.98
N LEU A 6 -17.49 10.19 4.68
CA LEU A 6 -16.63 9.48 5.65
C LEU A 6 -15.23 10.12 5.73
N GLY A 7 -14.87 10.64 6.91
CA GLY A 7 -13.53 11.14 7.22
C GLY A 7 -12.49 10.01 7.39
N ASP A 8 -11.22 10.37 7.62
CA ASP A 8 -10.18 9.34 7.88
C ASP A 8 -10.53 8.55 9.14
N THR A 9 -11.04 9.20 10.20
CA THR A 9 -11.52 8.57 11.43
C THR A 9 -12.68 7.60 11.21
N ASP A 10 -13.66 7.94 10.37
CA ASP A 10 -14.81 7.07 10.06
C ASP A 10 -14.37 5.82 9.30
N VAL A 11 -13.60 6.01 8.22
CA VAL A 11 -13.02 4.93 7.42
C VAL A 11 -12.14 4.04 8.32
N ASN A 12 -11.32 4.64 9.17
CA ASN A 12 -10.47 3.94 10.12
C ASN A 12 -11.30 3.13 11.14
N ARG A 13 -12.34 3.72 11.75
CA ARG A 13 -13.22 3.03 12.71
C ARG A 13 -13.92 1.82 12.08
N ILE A 14 -14.49 1.98 10.88
CA ILE A 14 -15.14 0.90 10.13
C ILE A 14 -14.11 -0.21 9.84
N LEU A 15 -12.98 0.10 9.20
CA LEU A 15 -12.00 -0.89 8.77
C LEU A 15 -11.36 -1.69 9.93
N HIS A 16 -11.22 -1.10 11.12
CA HIS A 16 -10.69 -1.83 12.28
C HIS A 16 -11.75 -2.63 13.05
N SER A 17 -13.04 -2.37 12.83
CA SER A 17 -14.15 -3.17 13.38
C SER A 17 -14.40 -4.48 12.61
N LEU A 18 -13.85 -4.62 11.40
CA LEU A 18 -14.03 -5.80 10.56
C LEU A 18 -13.42 -7.05 11.21
N THR A 19 -14.24 -8.09 11.35
CA THR A 19 -13.83 -9.42 11.80
C THR A 19 -13.17 -10.20 10.67
N ARG A 20 -12.67 -11.41 10.99
CA ARG A 20 -12.14 -12.34 9.98
C ARG A 20 -13.17 -12.66 8.89
N ASP A 21 -14.45 -12.75 9.24
CA ASP A 21 -15.49 -13.18 8.32
C ASP A 21 -15.99 -12.02 7.45
N ASP A 22 -16.09 -10.78 7.99
CA ASP A 22 -16.28 -9.57 7.18
C ASP A 22 -15.17 -9.44 6.11
N ILE A 23 -13.90 -9.72 6.48
CA ILE A 23 -12.78 -9.69 5.54
C ILE A 23 -12.89 -10.78 4.47
N LEU A 24 -13.44 -11.96 4.80
CA LEU A 24 -13.66 -13.03 3.83
C LEU A 24 -14.81 -12.74 2.87
N GLU A 25 -15.87 -12.07 3.33
CA GLU A 25 -16.97 -11.59 2.50
C GLU A 25 -16.50 -10.46 1.57
N LEU A 26 -15.80 -9.45 2.10
CA LEU A 26 -15.13 -8.40 1.32
C LEU A 26 -14.15 -8.98 0.28
N GLN A 27 -13.40 -10.03 0.62
CA GLN A 27 -12.56 -10.74 -0.34
C GLN A 27 -13.38 -11.47 -1.42
N GLN A 28 -14.55 -12.03 -1.10
CA GLN A 28 -15.38 -12.70 -2.11
C GLN A 28 -16.00 -11.67 -3.07
N SER A 29 -16.58 -10.58 -2.56
CA SER A 29 -17.13 -9.49 -3.38
C SER A 29 -16.07 -8.85 -4.29
N LEU A 30 -14.85 -8.62 -3.77
CA LEU A 30 -13.75 -8.10 -4.59
C LEU A 30 -13.20 -9.16 -5.58
N ALA A 31 -13.15 -10.44 -5.21
CA ALA A 31 -12.72 -11.51 -6.11
C ALA A 31 -13.70 -11.70 -7.28
N ASP A 32 -15.01 -11.59 -7.03
CA ASP A 32 -16.02 -11.65 -8.10
C ASP A 32 -15.94 -10.42 -9.01
N ALA A 33 -15.78 -9.21 -8.46
CA ALA A 33 -15.58 -8.00 -9.28
C ALA A 33 -14.31 -8.07 -10.16
N LEU A 34 -13.19 -8.55 -9.61
CA LEU A 34 -11.95 -8.77 -10.38
C LEU A 34 -12.12 -9.87 -11.44
N HIS A 35 -12.89 -10.92 -11.15
CA HIS A 35 -13.24 -11.93 -12.14
C HIS A 35 -14.07 -11.33 -13.28
N TRP A 36 -15.10 -10.51 -13.00
CA TRP A 36 -15.87 -9.85 -14.06
C TRP A 36 -15.00 -8.91 -14.91
N TYR A 37 -14.05 -8.19 -14.29
CA TYR A 37 -13.06 -7.36 -15.00
C TYR A 37 -12.27 -8.19 -16.03
N SER A 38 -11.69 -9.33 -15.63
CA SER A 38 -10.79 -10.13 -16.47
C SER A 38 -11.48 -11.01 -17.53
N THR A 39 -12.82 -11.13 -17.56
CA THR A 39 -13.49 -12.19 -18.37
C THR A 39 -14.70 -11.75 -19.19
N SER A 40 -15.05 -10.47 -19.22
CA SER A 40 -16.34 -10.01 -19.74
C SER A 40 -16.23 -9.27 -21.08
N ASN A 41 -16.03 -10.01 -22.17
CA ASN A 41 -16.22 -9.46 -23.51
C ASN A 41 -17.69 -9.06 -23.70
N ASP A 42 -17.93 -7.78 -24.00
CA ASP A 42 -19.21 -7.18 -24.44
C ASP A 42 -20.45 -7.28 -23.50
N ALA A 43 -20.34 -7.97 -22.36
CA ALA A 43 -21.52 -8.35 -21.55
C ALA A 43 -21.81 -7.49 -20.29
N ASN A 44 -20.92 -6.61 -19.86
CA ASN A 44 -21.16 -5.68 -18.74
C ASN A 44 -20.19 -4.49 -18.70
N ASP A 45 -20.64 -3.39 -18.09
CA ASP A 45 -19.88 -2.14 -17.91
C ASP A 45 -18.73 -2.22 -16.89
N CYS A 46 -18.36 -3.43 -16.44
CA CYS A 46 -17.34 -3.67 -15.41
C CYS A 46 -16.05 -4.32 -15.96
N CYS A 47 -16.03 -4.70 -17.25
CA CYS A 47 -14.88 -5.36 -17.90
C CYS A 47 -13.65 -4.46 -18.02
N SER A 48 -12.55 -5.02 -18.55
CA SER A 48 -11.30 -4.31 -18.89
C SER A 48 -11.53 -3.02 -19.68
N ASP A 49 -12.44 -3.07 -20.64
CA ASP A 49 -12.55 -2.07 -21.71
C ASP A 49 -13.37 -0.84 -21.26
N PHE A 50 -14.13 -0.99 -20.15
CA PHE A 50 -14.87 0.08 -19.48
C PHE A 50 -14.11 0.70 -18.29
N GLN A 51 -12.85 0.32 -18.03
CA GLN A 51 -11.99 1.01 -17.05
C GLN A 51 -11.12 2.06 -17.73
N PRO A 52 -11.37 3.38 -17.55
CA PRO A 52 -10.58 4.41 -18.24
C PRO A 52 -9.16 4.54 -17.67
N GLU A 53 -8.19 4.94 -18.49
CA GLU A 53 -6.82 5.16 -18.02
C GLU A 53 -6.73 6.31 -16.98
N ARG A 54 -5.79 6.16 -16.04
CA ARG A 54 -5.58 7.17 -14.99
C ARG A 54 -5.08 8.49 -15.59
N THR A 55 -5.86 9.55 -15.44
CA THR A 55 -5.49 10.90 -15.92
C THR A 55 -4.59 11.59 -14.90
N HIS A 56 -3.60 12.37 -15.36
CA HIS A 56 -2.70 13.10 -14.48
C HIS A 56 -2.63 14.60 -14.81
N LEU A 57 -2.80 15.44 -13.79
CA LEU A 57 -2.67 16.89 -13.85
C LEU A 57 -1.42 17.31 -13.09
N ARG A 58 -0.42 17.86 -13.78
CA ARG A 58 0.77 18.47 -13.15
C ARG A 58 0.57 19.99 -13.06
N ARG A 59 0.88 20.57 -11.90
CA ARG A 59 0.83 22.02 -11.65
C ARG A 59 2.23 22.63 -11.67
N LYS A 60 2.29 23.97 -11.74
CA LYS A 60 3.55 24.75 -11.76
C LYS A 60 4.33 24.67 -10.44
N ASP A 61 3.64 24.37 -9.34
CA ASP A 61 4.19 24.10 -8.00
C ASP A 61 4.81 22.69 -7.86
N GLY A 62 4.85 21.90 -8.94
CA GLY A 62 5.35 20.52 -8.96
C GLY A 62 4.37 19.48 -8.40
N SER A 63 3.25 19.90 -7.80
CA SER A 63 2.20 18.97 -7.36
C SER A 63 1.53 18.27 -8.54
N THR A 64 1.18 17.00 -8.31
CA THR A 64 0.55 16.14 -9.31
C THR A 64 -0.73 15.56 -8.74
N THR A 65 -1.86 15.88 -9.36
CA THR A 65 -3.16 15.24 -9.06
C THR A 65 -3.40 14.10 -10.04
N LEU A 66 -3.69 12.91 -9.54
CA LEU A 66 -4.12 11.75 -10.30
C LEU A 66 -5.64 11.61 -10.18
N PHE A 67 -6.31 11.40 -11.31
CA PHE A 67 -7.72 11.05 -11.39
C PHE A 67 -7.82 9.60 -11.86
N MET A 68 -8.42 8.76 -11.02
CA MET A 68 -8.64 7.34 -11.26
C MET A 68 -10.15 7.09 -11.31
N PRO A 69 -10.81 7.33 -12.45
CA PRO A 69 -12.17 6.82 -12.67
C PRO A 69 -12.15 5.29 -12.72
N ALA A 70 -13.27 4.67 -12.35
CA ALA A 70 -13.54 3.26 -12.55
C ALA A 70 -15.03 2.99 -12.58
N SER A 71 -15.43 1.96 -13.33
CA SER A 71 -16.80 1.47 -13.43
C SER A 71 -16.93 0.15 -12.69
N GLY A 72 -18.01 -0.04 -11.94
CA GLY A 72 -18.32 -1.27 -11.21
C GLY A 72 -19.77 -1.68 -11.40
N ILE A 73 -20.08 -2.94 -11.06
CA ILE A 73 -21.40 -3.57 -11.29
C ILE A 73 -22.56 -2.76 -10.70
N THR A 74 -22.34 -2.08 -9.56
CA THR A 74 -23.37 -1.34 -8.82
C THR A 74 -23.34 0.18 -9.03
N GLY A 75 -22.44 0.68 -9.87
CA GLY A 75 -22.19 2.12 -10.03
C GLY A 75 -20.73 2.46 -10.32
N GLN A 76 -20.45 3.75 -10.44
CA GLN A 76 -19.14 4.27 -10.84
C GLN A 76 -18.44 4.97 -9.67
N GLY A 77 -17.15 5.25 -9.82
CA GLY A 77 -16.47 6.13 -8.88
C GLY A 77 -15.21 6.77 -9.45
N VAL A 78 -14.78 7.84 -8.82
CA VAL A 78 -13.54 8.54 -9.17
C VAL A 78 -12.72 8.75 -7.91
N LYS A 79 -11.55 8.13 -7.85
CA LYS A 79 -10.56 8.44 -6.82
C LYS A 79 -9.64 9.56 -7.29
N VAL A 80 -9.52 10.61 -6.50
CA VAL A 80 -8.63 11.75 -6.74
C VAL A 80 -7.49 11.71 -5.73
N VAL A 81 -6.24 11.72 -6.20
CA VAL A 81 -5.05 11.64 -5.33
C VAL A 81 -4.05 12.73 -5.69
N SER A 82 -3.82 13.66 -4.77
CA SER A 82 -2.81 14.72 -4.91
C SER A 82 -1.51 14.33 -4.19
N ILE A 83 -0.41 14.38 -4.94
CA ILE A 83 0.96 14.21 -4.46
C ILE A 83 1.59 15.61 -4.43
N VAL A 84 1.94 16.08 -3.23
CA VAL A 84 2.57 17.40 -3.02
C VAL A 84 4.07 17.21 -2.74
N PRO A 85 4.98 17.89 -3.48
CA PRO A 85 6.40 17.91 -3.17
C PRO A 85 6.66 18.47 -1.76
N PRO A 86 7.69 18.00 -1.05
CA PRO A 86 8.00 18.51 0.30
C PRO A 86 8.25 20.02 0.33
N ASP A 87 8.92 20.54 -0.69
CA ASP A 87 9.29 21.96 -0.82
C ASP A 87 8.13 22.86 -1.28
N ALA A 88 6.95 22.28 -1.51
CA ALA A 88 5.76 22.96 -2.03
C ALA A 88 4.61 23.09 -1.01
N ASP A 89 4.80 22.69 0.25
CA ASP A 89 3.79 22.83 1.29
C ASP A 89 3.82 24.24 1.94
N PRO A 90 2.78 25.08 1.77
CA PRO A 90 2.73 26.43 2.35
C PRO A 90 2.68 26.44 3.89
N LEU A 91 2.36 25.30 4.53
CA LEU A 91 2.32 25.17 5.98
C LEU A 91 3.72 25.06 6.61
N SER A 92 4.77 24.88 5.81
CA SER A 92 6.17 24.79 6.26
C SER A 92 6.68 26.04 7.01
N GLY A 93 6.00 27.18 6.87
CA GLY A 93 6.28 28.43 7.60
C GLY A 93 5.43 28.67 8.86
N LEU A 94 4.54 27.75 9.24
CA LEU A 94 3.70 27.87 10.44
C LEU A 94 4.09 26.81 11.49
N PRO A 95 3.98 27.12 12.81
CA PRO A 95 4.32 26.16 13.85
C PRO A 95 3.38 24.96 13.77
N VAL A 96 3.95 23.75 13.79
CA VAL A 96 3.21 22.49 13.81
C VAL A 96 2.40 22.42 15.11
N LEU A 97 1.11 22.71 15.02
CA LEU A 97 0.15 22.33 16.05
C LEU A 97 0.15 20.81 16.12
N ALA A 98 0.56 20.26 17.26
CA ALA A 98 0.71 18.83 17.44
C ALA A 98 -0.64 18.12 17.26
N GLU A 99 -0.66 17.04 16.46
CA GLU A 99 -1.76 16.08 16.41
C GLU A 99 -1.80 15.26 17.72
N ASN A 100 -2.22 15.92 18.80
CA ASN A 100 -2.46 15.35 20.14
C ASN A 100 -3.23 16.38 20.99
N LEU A 101 -4.57 16.39 20.91
CA LEU A 101 -5.44 16.96 21.94
C LEU A 101 -6.88 16.46 21.75
N SER A 102 -7.20 15.36 22.46
CA SER A 102 -8.54 14.79 22.50
C SER A 102 -9.48 15.78 23.22
N ILE A 103 -10.49 16.32 22.54
CA ILE A 103 -11.46 17.24 23.15
C ILE A 103 -12.47 16.43 23.98
N GLY A 104 -12.11 16.20 25.24
CA GLY A 104 -13.06 15.82 26.28
C GLY A 104 -13.95 17.03 26.60
N SER A 105 -15.26 16.81 26.63
CA SER A 105 -16.23 17.83 27.03
C SER A 105 -16.34 17.92 28.54
N ASP A 106 -16.14 19.12 29.12
CA ASP A 106 -16.88 19.48 30.33
C ASP A 106 -17.09 21.00 30.47
N GLN A 107 -17.93 21.40 31.44
CA GLN A 107 -18.63 22.68 31.46
C GLN A 107 -17.88 23.81 32.18
N SER A 108 -18.03 25.08 31.73
CA SER A 108 -18.69 26.15 32.52
C SER A 108 -18.57 27.60 31.98
N SER A 109 -19.67 28.36 32.19
CA SER A 109 -19.81 29.82 32.41
C SER A 109 -19.02 30.89 31.62
N VAL A 110 -19.75 31.58 30.73
CA VAL A 110 -19.96 33.05 30.65
C VAL A 110 -18.78 34.03 30.94
N SER A 111 -18.35 34.79 29.93
CA SER A 111 -18.48 36.27 29.91
C SER A 111 -17.90 36.92 28.63
N SER A 112 -18.42 38.10 28.27
CA SER A 112 -17.91 39.00 27.22
C SER A 112 -17.50 40.34 27.87
N PRO A 113 -16.63 41.17 27.25
CA PRO A 113 -17.19 42.18 26.32
C PRO A 113 -16.29 42.74 25.19
N ARG A 114 -16.94 43.02 24.04
CA ARG A 114 -16.87 44.25 23.20
C ARG A 114 -15.52 44.85 22.69
N SER A 115 -15.42 44.92 21.36
CA SER A 115 -15.03 46.08 20.48
C SER A 115 -13.80 46.95 20.82
N SER A 116 -12.96 47.32 19.84
CA SER A 116 -13.28 48.42 18.89
C SER A 116 -12.42 48.41 17.60
N MET A 117 -12.87 49.14 16.57
CA MET A 117 -12.16 49.37 15.30
C MET A 117 -11.72 50.84 15.17
N SER A 118 -10.54 51.14 14.59
CA SER A 118 -10.15 52.40 13.90
C SER A 118 -8.67 52.33 13.44
N THR A 119 -8.12 53.32 12.73
CA THR A 119 -8.08 53.32 11.25
C THR A 119 -6.97 54.24 10.69
N ALA A 120 -6.31 53.78 9.62
CA ALA A 120 -5.53 54.56 8.64
C ALA A 120 -4.23 55.29 9.07
N SER A 121 -3.39 55.54 8.06
CA SER A 121 -2.09 56.26 8.06
C SER A 121 -2.27 57.60 7.28
N PRO A 122 -1.25 58.35 6.76
CA PRO A 122 0.23 58.20 6.78
C PRO A 122 1.02 59.52 7.00
N PHE A 123 2.34 59.47 6.73
CA PHE A 123 3.29 60.51 6.23
C PHE A 123 4.64 60.68 6.98
N THR A 124 5.64 61.14 6.23
CA THR A 124 7.07 61.34 6.52
C THR A 124 7.51 62.68 5.87
N PRO A 125 8.80 63.12 5.79
CA PRO A 125 10.08 62.63 6.36
C PRO A 125 10.96 63.74 7.02
N SER A 126 12.20 63.42 7.44
CA SER A 126 13.36 64.35 7.38
C SER A 126 14.71 63.66 7.71
N SER A 127 15.83 64.32 7.37
CA SER A 127 17.23 64.00 7.73
C SER A 127 18.02 65.33 7.73
N PRO A 128 19.26 65.44 8.28
CA PRO A 128 20.45 65.27 7.40
C PRO A 128 21.84 64.97 8.05
N SER A 129 22.81 64.55 7.21
CA SER A 129 24.27 64.85 7.29
C SER A 129 25.16 64.10 8.36
N ARG A 130 26.51 64.03 8.28
CA ARG A 130 27.53 64.68 7.40
C ARG A 130 28.91 63.93 7.33
N THR A 131 29.44 63.71 6.11
CA THR A 131 30.87 63.82 5.62
C THR A 131 32.11 63.08 6.22
N THR A 132 32.76 62.24 5.35
CA THR A 132 34.22 62.17 4.96
C THR A 132 35.33 61.81 6.00
N SER A 133 36.55 61.30 5.70
CA SER A 133 37.41 61.20 4.47
C SER A 133 38.46 60.02 4.50
N SER A 134 39.03 59.67 3.33
CA SER A 134 40.42 59.18 2.94
C SER A 134 41.52 58.84 4.00
N ALA A 135 42.58 58.01 3.80
CA ALA A 135 43.27 57.43 2.61
C ALA A 135 44.03 56.09 2.94
N ALA A 136 45.00 55.63 2.12
CA ALA A 136 45.59 54.26 2.18
C ALA A 136 47.14 54.11 1.99
N SER A 137 47.70 52.99 2.49
CA SER A 137 48.96 52.29 2.11
C SER A 137 48.93 50.89 2.81
N ILE A 138 49.13 49.72 2.18
CA ILE A 138 50.25 49.13 1.40
C ILE A 138 51.45 48.72 2.27
N ASP A 139 51.64 47.39 2.43
CA ASP A 139 52.96 46.76 2.63
C ASP A 139 52.92 45.23 2.33
N THR A 140 54.02 44.61 1.89
CA THR A 140 54.25 43.15 1.59
C THR A 140 55.68 42.97 1.02
N PRO A 141 56.29 41.74 0.89
CA PRO A 141 55.81 40.37 1.10
C PRO A 141 56.63 39.56 2.14
N THR A 142 56.24 38.33 2.53
CA THR A 142 56.80 37.02 2.07
C THR A 142 56.41 35.89 3.08
N SER A 143 56.53 34.57 2.84
CA SER A 143 56.44 33.71 1.63
C SER A 143 56.42 32.20 2.02
N THR A 144 56.10 31.30 1.07
CA THR A 144 56.14 29.81 1.13
C THR A 144 55.16 29.06 2.06
N GLY A 145 54.61 27.94 1.56
CA GLY A 145 53.74 27.01 2.28
C GLY A 145 52.63 26.42 1.39
N HIS A 146 52.62 25.11 1.15
CA HIS A 146 51.73 24.46 0.15
C HIS A 146 50.62 23.58 0.75
N ALA A 147 49.44 23.67 0.11
CA ALA A 147 48.44 22.62 -0.11
C ALA A 147 47.52 22.09 1.03
N SER A 148 46.22 22.15 0.71
CA SER A 148 45.15 21.16 1.00
C SER A 148 44.80 20.78 2.45
N LEU A 149 43.74 21.42 2.96
CA LEU A 149 42.75 20.75 3.82
C LEU A 149 41.55 20.34 2.95
N SER A 150 41.23 19.05 2.93
CA SER A 150 40.05 18.54 2.22
C SER A 150 38.79 18.75 3.06
N SER A 151 37.77 19.39 2.48
CA SER A 151 36.45 19.49 3.12
C SER A 151 35.77 18.12 3.15
N ALA A 152 35.23 17.75 4.32
CA ALA A 152 34.43 16.54 4.47
C ALA A 152 33.14 16.63 3.63
N PRO A 153 32.63 15.53 3.06
CA PRO A 153 31.36 15.53 2.35
C PRO A 153 30.21 15.89 3.30
N SER A 154 29.30 16.75 2.83
CA SER A 154 28.12 17.17 3.58
C SER A 154 27.19 15.98 3.87
N SER A 155 26.46 16.09 4.98
CA SER A 155 25.64 14.99 5.52
C SER A 155 24.48 14.59 4.61
N ALA A 156 24.07 13.32 4.73
CA ALA A 156 23.04 12.73 3.91
C ALA A 156 21.72 13.52 3.96
N ALA A 157 21.22 13.94 2.79
CA ALA A 157 19.91 14.53 2.64
C ALA A 157 18.83 13.53 3.08
N ALA A 158 18.14 13.83 4.18
CA ALA A 158 16.95 13.08 4.58
C ALA A 158 15.92 13.16 3.44
N SER A 159 15.55 12.01 2.87
CA SER A 159 14.61 11.97 1.74
C SER A 159 13.22 12.42 2.19
N ALA A 160 12.93 13.71 2.07
CA ALA A 160 11.65 14.28 2.45
C ALA A 160 10.52 13.61 1.64
N VAL A 161 9.49 13.13 2.34
CA VAL A 161 8.44 12.30 1.75
C VAL A 161 7.33 13.20 1.25
N SER A 162 6.92 13.03 -0.01
CA SER A 162 5.80 13.79 -0.58
C SER A 162 4.49 13.42 0.11
N THR A 163 3.73 14.44 0.52
CA THR A 163 2.44 14.25 1.17
C THR A 163 1.41 13.77 0.14
N ILE A 164 0.80 12.61 0.40
CA ILE A 164 -0.24 12.01 -0.45
C ILE A 164 -1.59 12.15 0.26
N ARG A 165 -2.48 12.98 -0.30
CA ARG A 165 -3.87 13.14 0.16
C ARG A 165 -4.82 12.76 -0.98
N GLY A 166 -6.01 12.27 -0.66
CA GLY A 166 -6.98 11.91 -1.69
C GLY A 166 -8.35 11.52 -1.15
N SER A 167 -9.34 11.56 -2.03
CA SER A 167 -10.72 11.19 -1.77
C SER A 167 -11.24 10.23 -2.85
N LEU A 168 -12.29 9.48 -2.51
CA LEU A 168 -13.06 8.66 -3.44
C LEU A 168 -14.50 9.17 -3.46
N THR A 169 -14.97 9.56 -4.63
CA THR A 169 -16.38 9.86 -4.90
C THR A 169 -17.02 8.62 -5.53
N LEU A 170 -18.22 8.26 -5.07
CA LEU A 170 -19.00 7.12 -5.55
C LEU A 170 -20.36 7.58 -6.08
N LEU A 171 -20.78 7.01 -7.20
CA LEU A 171 -22.01 7.31 -7.90
C LEU A 171 -22.79 6.01 -8.13
N ASP A 172 -24.13 6.06 -8.01
CA ASP A 172 -24.97 4.94 -8.43
C ASP A 172 -25.12 4.86 -9.95
N SER A 173 -25.85 3.86 -10.45
CA SER A 173 -26.12 3.66 -11.88
C SER A 173 -27.03 4.72 -12.52
N GLN A 174 -27.55 5.68 -11.74
CA GLN A 174 -28.28 6.86 -12.23
C GLN A 174 -27.41 8.14 -12.21
N GLY A 175 -26.20 8.06 -11.65
CA GLY A 175 -25.30 9.20 -11.49
C GLY A 175 -25.51 10.00 -10.21
N ASN A 176 -26.38 9.57 -9.28
CA ASN A 176 -26.50 10.24 -7.97
C ASN A 176 -25.24 9.96 -7.15
N THR A 177 -24.69 10.96 -6.46
CA THR A 177 -23.49 10.74 -5.62
C THR A 177 -23.90 10.09 -4.31
N THR A 178 -23.49 8.83 -4.09
CA THR A 178 -23.86 8.04 -2.91
C THR A 178 -22.82 8.11 -1.79
N GLY A 179 -21.55 8.34 -2.12
CA GLY A 179 -20.45 8.31 -1.16
C GLY A 179 -19.33 9.30 -1.45
N LEU A 180 -18.74 9.88 -0.39
CA LEU A 180 -17.50 10.64 -0.44
C LEU A 180 -16.59 10.23 0.73
N LEU A 181 -15.49 9.55 0.44
CA LEU A 181 -14.62 8.93 1.46
C LEU A 181 -13.20 9.52 1.41
N ASN A 182 -12.51 9.58 2.55
CA ASN A 182 -11.05 9.70 2.55
C ASN A 182 -10.41 8.43 1.97
N ALA A 183 -9.57 8.59 0.95
CA ALA A 183 -8.99 7.47 0.22
C ALA A 183 -7.65 6.96 0.79
N SER A 184 -7.11 7.56 1.86
CA SER A 184 -5.76 7.26 2.39
C SER A 184 -5.66 5.87 3.02
N GLU A 185 -6.46 5.60 4.06
CA GLU A 185 -6.55 4.26 4.66
C GLU A 185 -7.19 3.25 3.70
N LEU A 186 -8.25 3.64 2.99
CA LEU A 186 -8.96 2.80 2.02
C LEU A 186 -8.03 2.25 0.92
N THR A 187 -7.18 3.09 0.31
CA THR A 187 -6.25 2.64 -0.74
C THR A 187 -5.27 1.59 -0.22
N ALA A 188 -4.80 1.71 1.03
CA ALA A 188 -3.91 0.71 1.62
C ALA A 188 -4.66 -0.59 1.98
N PHE A 189 -5.83 -0.46 2.60
CA PHE A 189 -6.69 -1.60 2.95
C PHE A 189 -7.10 -2.41 1.72
N ARG A 190 -7.67 -1.78 0.68
CA ARG A 190 -8.15 -2.49 -0.52
C ARG A 190 -7.02 -3.16 -1.31
N THR A 191 -5.81 -2.60 -1.27
CA THR A 191 -4.62 -3.23 -1.87
C THR A 191 -4.20 -4.48 -1.09
N ALA A 192 -4.20 -4.40 0.25
CA ALA A 192 -3.95 -5.55 1.11
C ALA A 192 -5.04 -6.61 0.99
N LEU A 193 -6.31 -6.22 0.84
CA LEU A 193 -7.45 -7.12 0.71
C LEU A 193 -7.29 -8.03 -0.52
N ALA A 194 -6.92 -7.46 -1.66
CA ALA A 194 -6.61 -8.19 -2.90
C ALA A 194 -5.38 -9.10 -2.75
N SER A 195 -4.23 -8.56 -2.32
CA SER A 195 -3.00 -9.35 -2.24
C SER A 195 -3.10 -10.51 -1.23
N THR A 196 -3.87 -10.34 -0.15
CA THR A 196 -4.02 -11.37 0.89
C THR A 196 -5.00 -12.48 0.51
N MET A 197 -5.73 -12.39 -0.61
CA MET A 197 -6.56 -13.51 -1.12
C MET A 197 -5.70 -14.78 -1.33
N LEU A 198 -4.46 -14.60 -1.77
CA LEU A 198 -3.49 -15.67 -2.00
C LEU A 198 -2.95 -16.27 -0.68
N LEU A 199 -2.98 -15.54 0.44
CA LEU A 199 -2.59 -16.10 1.75
C LEU A 199 -3.48 -17.26 2.17
N LYS A 200 -4.77 -17.24 1.87
CA LYS A 200 -5.71 -18.34 2.20
C LYS A 200 -5.34 -19.66 1.50
N LYS A 201 -4.49 -19.62 0.47
CA LYS A 201 -3.98 -20.81 -0.24
C LYS A 201 -2.64 -21.33 0.28
N ARG A 202 -1.81 -20.53 0.95
CA ARG A 202 -0.45 -20.93 1.34
C ARG A 202 -0.45 -22.05 2.38
N SER A 203 0.37 -23.08 2.18
CA SER A 203 0.43 -24.22 3.11
C SER A 203 1.06 -23.90 4.47
N SER A 204 1.74 -22.75 4.59
CA SER A 204 2.31 -22.23 5.85
C SER A 204 2.63 -20.74 5.70
N VAL A 205 2.41 -19.93 6.75
CA VAL A 205 2.76 -18.50 6.82
C VAL A 205 3.64 -18.12 8.03
N HIS A 206 4.32 -19.07 8.67
CA HIS A 206 5.01 -18.85 9.95
C HIS A 206 6.04 -17.70 9.95
N ASP A 207 6.80 -17.57 8.87
CA ASP A 207 7.81 -16.52 8.70
C ASP A 207 7.27 -15.43 7.76
N LEU A 208 6.88 -14.27 8.30
CA LEU A 208 6.42 -13.11 7.55
C LEU A 208 7.50 -12.02 7.55
N THR A 209 7.99 -11.64 6.36
CA THR A 209 8.95 -10.53 6.20
C THR A 209 8.30 -9.38 5.45
N VAL A 210 8.40 -8.16 5.97
CA VAL A 210 7.74 -6.97 5.41
C VAL A 210 8.75 -5.85 5.23
N PHE A 211 8.83 -5.32 4.01
CA PHE A 211 9.62 -4.15 3.67
C PHE A 211 8.74 -2.92 3.70
N GLY A 212 9.15 -1.92 4.49
CA GLY A 212 8.37 -0.72 4.77
C GLY A 212 7.54 -0.84 6.05
N ALA A 213 7.06 0.30 6.54
CA ALA A 213 6.31 0.42 7.79
C ALA A 213 5.18 1.47 7.73
N GLY A 214 4.73 1.83 6.53
CA GLY A 214 3.60 2.76 6.32
C GLY A 214 2.23 2.06 6.32
N LYS A 215 1.17 2.80 5.97
CA LYS A 215 -0.22 2.28 5.90
C LYS A 215 -0.34 0.97 5.10
N GLN A 216 0.40 0.83 3.99
CA GLN A 216 0.45 -0.40 3.21
C GLN A 216 1.00 -1.61 4.01
N ALA A 217 2.17 -1.47 4.64
CA ALA A 217 2.76 -2.52 5.49
C ALA A 217 1.81 -2.92 6.61
N TYR A 218 1.23 -1.93 7.29
CA TYR A 218 0.29 -2.13 8.39
C TYR A 218 -0.90 -3.00 7.99
N TRP A 219 -1.62 -2.66 6.91
CA TRP A 219 -2.79 -3.43 6.48
C TRP A 219 -2.43 -4.82 5.96
N HIS A 220 -1.31 -4.98 5.25
CA HIS A 220 -0.84 -6.29 4.82
C HIS A 220 -0.54 -7.22 6.01
N ILE A 221 0.07 -6.70 7.10
CA ILE A 221 0.29 -7.47 8.33
C ILE A 221 -1.04 -7.76 9.04
N ARG A 222 -1.90 -6.75 9.25
CA ARG A 222 -3.18 -6.92 9.96
C ARG A 222 -4.09 -7.94 9.29
N LEU A 223 -4.25 -7.88 7.97
CA LEU A 223 -5.06 -8.85 7.24
C LEU A 223 -4.44 -10.25 7.23
N ALA A 224 -3.10 -10.37 7.18
CA ALA A 224 -2.44 -11.66 7.35
C ALA A 224 -2.72 -12.28 8.73
N MET A 225 -2.67 -11.48 9.81
CA MET A 225 -2.98 -11.92 11.16
C MET A 225 -4.45 -12.35 11.30
N LEU A 226 -5.40 -11.58 10.77
CA LEU A 226 -6.83 -11.91 10.78
C LEU A 226 -7.15 -13.19 9.98
N LEU A 227 -6.59 -13.34 8.78
CA LEU A 227 -6.88 -14.47 7.90
C LEU A 227 -6.23 -15.78 8.39
N ARG A 228 -5.09 -15.71 9.08
CA ARG A 228 -4.29 -16.84 9.56
C ARG A 228 -4.03 -16.73 11.08
N PRO A 229 -5.07 -16.78 11.95
CA PRO A 229 -4.92 -16.51 13.38
C PRO A 229 -3.96 -17.50 14.06
N GLY A 230 -3.01 -16.97 14.84
CA GLY A 230 -2.05 -17.74 15.64
C GLY A 230 -0.93 -18.46 14.87
N GLU A 231 -0.85 -18.36 13.53
CA GLU A 231 0.11 -19.10 12.72
C GLU A 231 1.43 -18.35 12.46
N ILE A 232 1.42 -17.01 12.44
CA ILE A 232 2.60 -16.18 12.17
C ILE A 232 3.49 -16.13 13.42
N HIS A 233 4.58 -16.90 13.43
CA HIS A 233 5.49 -16.99 14.57
C HIS A 233 6.58 -15.90 14.54
N HIS A 234 7.01 -15.48 13.35
CA HIS A 234 8.03 -14.45 13.16
C HIS A 234 7.52 -13.35 12.22
N LEU A 235 7.56 -12.11 12.70
CA LEU A 235 7.26 -10.90 11.91
C LEU A 235 8.54 -10.06 11.80
N ASN A 236 9.16 -10.04 10.62
CA ASN A 236 10.41 -9.31 10.38
C ASN A 236 10.13 -8.04 9.57
N ILE A 237 10.14 -6.87 10.21
CA ILE A 237 9.93 -5.58 9.53
C ILE A 237 11.28 -4.95 9.18
N VAL A 238 11.53 -4.76 7.90
CA VAL A 238 12.72 -4.12 7.33
C VAL A 238 12.37 -2.70 6.91
N THR A 239 13.01 -1.70 7.50
CA THR A 239 12.64 -0.28 7.35
C THR A 239 13.86 0.65 7.40
N ARG A 240 13.76 1.83 6.78
CA ARG A 240 14.76 2.91 6.93
C ARG A 240 14.54 3.74 8.20
N ASN A 241 13.32 3.74 8.75
CA ASN A 241 12.95 4.50 9.95
C ASN A 241 12.41 3.53 11.02
N PHE A 242 13.04 3.53 12.19
CA PHE A 242 12.67 2.67 13.32
C PHE A 242 11.32 3.04 13.92
N GLU A 243 11.04 4.34 14.08
CA GLU A 243 9.86 4.83 14.79
C GLU A 243 8.57 4.56 14.03
N THR A 244 8.59 4.62 12.68
CA THR A 244 7.42 4.22 11.89
C THR A 244 7.11 2.73 12.02
N ALA A 245 8.11 1.87 12.22
CA ALA A 245 7.89 0.45 12.49
C ALA A 245 7.46 0.17 13.94
N ARG A 246 7.96 0.94 14.92
CA ARG A 246 7.43 0.93 16.29
C ARG A 246 5.95 1.32 16.31
N ALA A 247 5.58 2.43 15.67
CA ALA A 247 4.20 2.88 15.53
C ALA A 247 3.32 1.85 14.79
N CYS A 248 3.82 1.25 13.70
CA CYS A 248 3.13 0.18 12.97
C CYS A 248 2.83 -1.03 13.88
N ILE A 249 3.82 -1.51 14.67
CA ILE A 249 3.62 -2.61 15.61
C ILE A 249 2.61 -2.24 16.71
N LEU A 250 2.72 -1.05 17.30
CA LEU A 250 1.78 -0.61 18.34
C LEU A 250 0.34 -0.55 17.81
N ARG A 251 0.15 -0.01 16.60
CA ARG A 251 -1.17 0.06 15.93
C ARG A 251 -1.75 -1.33 15.62
N LEU A 252 -0.94 -2.37 15.42
CA LEU A 252 -1.46 -3.74 15.22
C LEU A 252 -2.18 -4.28 16.46
N TYR A 253 -1.67 -3.95 17.65
CA TYR A 253 -2.24 -4.39 18.94
C TYR A 253 -3.33 -3.43 19.46
N ASN A 254 -3.14 -2.12 19.32
CA ASN A 254 -4.17 -1.11 19.64
C ASN A 254 -4.29 -0.07 18.51
N PRO A 255 -5.21 -0.26 17.55
CA PRO A 255 -5.47 0.69 16.48
C PRO A 255 -6.44 1.83 16.83
N GLN A 256 -7.11 1.77 17.98
CA GLN A 256 -8.07 2.78 18.46
C GLN A 256 -7.75 3.14 19.93
N PRO A 257 -6.59 3.78 20.20
CA PRO A 257 -6.16 4.06 21.57
C PRO A 257 -7.11 5.00 22.33
N ASP A 258 -7.86 5.84 21.63
CA ASP A 258 -8.84 6.79 22.17
C ASP A 258 -10.25 6.20 22.37
N ASP A 259 -10.49 4.93 22.02
CA ASP A 259 -11.78 4.24 22.24
C ASP A 259 -11.60 3.07 23.25
N PRO A 260 -11.83 3.29 24.55
CA PRO A 260 -11.72 2.24 25.57
C PRO A 260 -12.69 1.05 25.40
N SER A 261 -13.69 1.17 24.51
CA SER A 261 -14.62 0.08 24.19
C SER A 261 -14.13 -0.79 23.01
N TYR A 262 -13.07 -0.37 22.31
CA TYR A 262 -12.60 -1.06 21.12
C TYR A 262 -11.97 -2.43 21.43
N VAL A 263 -12.61 -3.48 20.93
CA VAL A 263 -12.07 -4.85 20.95
C VAL A 263 -11.34 -5.13 19.64
N ASN A 264 -10.03 -5.39 19.71
CA ASN A 264 -9.24 -5.68 18.51
C ASN A 264 -9.57 -7.05 17.92
N ALA A 265 -10.18 -7.06 16.73
CA ALA A 265 -10.58 -8.27 15.99
C ALA A 265 -9.45 -9.28 15.70
N VAL A 266 -8.17 -8.87 15.79
CA VAL A 266 -7.01 -9.78 15.73
C VAL A 266 -6.98 -10.77 16.92
N GLY A 267 -7.58 -10.37 18.05
CA GLY A 267 -7.70 -11.15 19.26
C GLY A 267 -6.39 -11.37 20.00
N SER A 268 -6.45 -12.15 21.09
CA SER A 268 -5.28 -12.52 21.90
C SER A 268 -4.35 -13.53 21.24
N SER A 269 -4.72 -14.06 20.06
CA SER A 269 -4.02 -15.08 19.27
C SER A 269 -2.52 -14.85 19.11
N TYR A 270 -2.10 -13.59 19.11
CA TYR A 270 -0.73 -13.15 18.82
C TYR A 270 0.01 -12.51 19.99
N ASN A 271 -0.68 -12.15 21.08
CA ASN A 271 -0.15 -11.29 22.16
C ASN A 271 1.04 -11.88 22.94
N SER A 272 1.30 -13.19 22.82
CA SER A 272 2.37 -13.89 23.53
C SER A 272 3.20 -14.87 22.66
N LYS A 273 2.88 -15.01 21.37
CA LYS A 273 3.46 -16.06 20.50
C LYS A 273 4.25 -15.54 19.29
N MET A 274 3.95 -14.35 18.78
CA MET A 274 4.66 -13.80 17.62
C MET A 274 5.87 -12.98 18.06
N LYS A 275 7.06 -13.38 17.59
CA LYS A 275 8.26 -12.57 17.74
C LYS A 275 8.34 -11.54 16.61
N ALA A 276 8.10 -10.27 16.93
CA ALA A 276 8.36 -9.16 16.03
C ALA A 276 9.84 -8.75 16.10
N ASN A 277 10.54 -8.74 14.97
CA ASN A 277 11.91 -8.27 14.81
C ASN A 277 11.92 -7.00 13.94
N LEU A 278 12.62 -5.96 14.36
CA LEU A 278 12.86 -4.76 13.57
C LEU A 278 14.29 -4.78 13.00
N LEU A 279 14.44 -4.42 11.73
CA LEU A 279 15.73 -4.32 11.07
C LEU A 279 15.85 -3.01 10.29
N THR A 280 16.91 -2.25 10.58
CA THR A 280 17.27 -1.02 9.87
C THR A 280 18.68 -1.13 9.28
N PRO A 281 19.02 -0.39 8.21
CA PRO A 281 20.37 -0.36 7.65
C PRO A 281 21.50 0.06 8.61
N MET A 282 21.17 0.58 9.78
CA MET A 282 22.13 0.96 10.83
C MET A 282 22.50 -0.21 11.76
N HIS A 283 21.84 -1.37 11.63
CA HIS A 283 22.23 -2.57 12.36
C HIS A 283 23.52 -3.15 11.80
N THR A 284 24.54 -3.40 12.65
CA THR A 284 25.87 -3.87 12.23
C THR A 284 25.83 -5.11 11.34
N GLU A 285 24.95 -6.06 11.65
CA GLU A 285 24.76 -7.30 10.88
C GLU A 285 23.66 -7.22 9.80
N TYR A 286 23.31 -6.03 9.29
CA TYR A 286 22.16 -5.81 8.39
C TYR A 286 22.07 -6.82 7.24
N GLU A 287 23.12 -6.95 6.42
CA GLU A 287 23.16 -7.90 5.29
C GLU A 287 22.95 -9.35 5.74
N ARG A 288 23.54 -9.77 6.87
CA ARG A 288 23.41 -11.14 7.38
C ARG A 288 21.97 -11.43 7.81
N LEU A 289 21.34 -10.50 8.53
CA LEU A 289 19.98 -10.62 9.02
C LEU A 289 18.96 -10.52 7.88
N LEU A 290 19.12 -9.56 6.96
CA LEU A 290 18.29 -9.41 5.77
C LEU A 290 18.28 -10.70 4.93
N LYS A 291 19.46 -11.27 4.67
CA LYS A 291 19.63 -12.54 3.97
C LYS A 291 18.99 -13.72 4.71
N GLY A 292 19.05 -13.69 6.04
CA GLY A 292 18.33 -14.62 6.90
C GLY A 292 16.82 -14.52 6.73
N TYR A 293 16.25 -13.33 6.93
CA TYR A 293 14.80 -13.09 6.89
C TYR A 293 14.19 -13.33 5.51
N VAL A 294 14.84 -12.90 4.43
CA VAL A 294 14.38 -13.15 3.05
C VAL A 294 14.38 -14.64 2.70
N ARG A 295 15.37 -15.41 3.19
CA ARG A 295 15.42 -16.85 2.96
C ARG A 295 14.48 -17.63 3.87
N ALA A 296 14.33 -17.21 5.12
CA ALA A 296 13.42 -17.81 6.09
C ALA A 296 11.96 -17.61 5.70
N ALA A 297 11.59 -16.45 5.15
CA ALA A 297 10.20 -16.09 4.83
C ALA A 297 9.38 -17.20 4.15
N ASN A 298 8.14 -17.40 4.63
CA ASN A 298 7.02 -17.99 3.90
C ASN A 298 6.34 -16.95 3.00
N VAL A 299 6.23 -15.72 3.52
CA VAL A 299 5.56 -14.58 2.90
C VAL A 299 6.48 -13.37 2.94
N ILE A 300 6.62 -12.69 1.81
CA ILE A 300 7.32 -11.41 1.70
C ILE A 300 6.32 -10.35 1.20
N PHE A 301 6.18 -9.25 1.93
CA PHE A 301 5.45 -8.08 1.47
C PHE A 301 6.42 -6.93 1.20
N CYS A 302 6.48 -6.47 -0.05
CA CYS A 302 7.21 -5.28 -0.45
C CYS A 302 6.23 -4.11 -0.55
N THR A 303 6.36 -3.11 0.32
CA THR A 303 5.41 -1.99 0.47
C THR A 303 6.10 -0.62 0.47
N THR A 304 7.18 -0.49 -0.29
CA THR A 304 8.08 0.67 -0.35
C THR A 304 8.14 1.32 -1.74
N PRO A 305 8.09 2.65 -1.85
CA PRO A 305 8.32 3.37 -3.11
C PRO A 305 9.82 3.39 -3.46
N SER A 306 10.41 2.22 -3.65
CA SER A 306 11.84 2.06 -3.93
C SER A 306 12.16 2.23 -5.42
N SER A 307 13.31 2.83 -5.72
CA SER A 307 13.92 2.88 -7.05
C SER A 307 15.05 1.87 -7.23
N SER A 308 15.25 0.96 -6.27
CA SER A 308 16.26 -0.10 -6.32
C SER A 308 15.78 -1.38 -5.62
N PRO A 309 16.16 -2.58 -6.09
CA PRO A 309 15.77 -3.85 -5.49
C PRO A 309 16.06 -3.93 -3.99
N LEU A 310 15.08 -4.37 -3.20
CA LEU A 310 15.14 -4.39 -1.74
C LEU A 310 16.14 -5.40 -1.15
N PHE A 311 16.57 -6.35 -1.97
CA PHE A 311 17.62 -7.31 -1.65
C PHE A 311 18.22 -7.90 -2.95
N PRO A 312 19.48 -8.40 -2.92
CA PRO A 312 20.13 -9.01 -4.09
C PRO A 312 19.43 -10.28 -4.58
N ALA A 313 19.36 -10.49 -5.90
CA ALA A 313 18.69 -11.66 -6.52
C ALA A 313 19.13 -13.01 -5.92
N GLY A 314 20.44 -13.19 -5.72
CA GLY A 314 21.05 -14.43 -5.19
C GLY A 314 20.65 -14.78 -3.74
N TYR A 315 19.88 -13.92 -3.07
CA TYR A 315 19.21 -14.31 -1.83
C TYR A 315 18.14 -15.36 -2.10
N LEU A 316 17.41 -15.26 -3.22
CA LEU A 316 16.33 -16.17 -3.63
C LEU A 316 16.69 -17.08 -4.82
N THR A 317 17.44 -16.61 -5.83
CA THR A 317 17.70 -17.36 -7.08
C THR A 317 18.78 -18.45 -6.94
N ASN A 318 19.70 -18.31 -5.97
CA ASN A 318 20.72 -19.32 -5.69
C ASN A 318 20.06 -20.62 -5.16
N PRO A 319 20.69 -21.80 -5.29
CA PRO A 319 20.10 -23.09 -4.92
C PRO A 319 19.53 -23.15 -3.49
N GLU A 320 20.17 -22.49 -2.51
CA GLU A 320 19.67 -22.39 -1.13
C GLU A 320 18.40 -21.52 -1.00
N GLY A 321 18.28 -20.47 -1.81
CA GLY A 321 17.08 -19.62 -1.83
C GLY A 321 15.87 -20.39 -2.40
N ARG A 322 16.10 -21.20 -3.44
CA ARG A 322 15.08 -21.99 -4.16
C ARG A 322 14.56 -23.22 -3.41
N LYS A 323 15.07 -23.53 -2.20
CA LYS A 323 14.60 -24.67 -1.38
C LYS A 323 13.21 -24.50 -0.75
N LYS A 324 12.71 -23.27 -0.58
CA LYS A 324 11.42 -22.96 0.06
C LYS A 324 10.59 -22.13 -0.92
N GLY A 325 9.41 -22.63 -1.29
CA GLY A 325 8.46 -21.87 -2.10
C GLY A 325 7.73 -20.81 -1.28
N ARG A 326 7.77 -19.56 -1.73
CA ARG A 326 7.27 -18.39 -0.99
C ARG A 326 6.11 -17.72 -1.71
N TYR A 327 5.32 -16.96 -0.96
CA TYR A 327 4.48 -15.92 -1.55
C TYR A 327 5.21 -14.58 -1.44
N ILE A 328 5.23 -13.79 -2.52
CA ILE A 328 5.83 -12.46 -2.55
C ILE A 328 4.82 -11.49 -3.16
N ALA A 329 4.45 -10.43 -2.45
CA ALA A 329 3.56 -9.39 -2.97
C ALA A 329 4.32 -8.06 -3.09
N CYS A 330 4.30 -7.46 -4.29
CA CYS A 330 5.07 -6.26 -4.62
C CYS A 330 4.14 -5.09 -4.94
N ILE A 331 4.07 -4.13 -4.02
CA ILE A 331 2.98 -3.18 -3.86
C ILE A 331 3.47 -1.72 -3.88
N GLY A 332 4.72 -1.49 -3.49
CA GLY A 332 5.28 -0.16 -3.34
C GLY A 332 5.84 0.45 -4.63
N SER A 333 6.19 -0.36 -5.63
CA SER A 333 6.60 0.10 -6.96
C SER A 333 5.42 0.22 -7.93
N TYR A 334 4.97 1.46 -8.19
CA TYR A 334 3.82 1.78 -9.07
C TYR A 334 4.18 2.80 -10.17
N LYS A 335 5.46 2.88 -10.54
CA LYS A 335 5.99 3.72 -11.62
C LYS A 335 7.09 2.96 -12.36
N PRO A 336 7.33 3.20 -13.66
CA PRO A 336 8.31 2.41 -14.45
C PRO A 336 9.76 2.39 -13.93
N HIS A 337 10.15 3.44 -13.19
CA HIS A 337 11.48 3.56 -12.56
C HIS A 337 11.51 3.05 -11.09
N MET A 338 10.36 2.68 -10.52
CA MET A 338 10.29 2.07 -9.20
C MET A 338 10.40 0.56 -9.32
N VAL A 339 11.19 -0.06 -8.45
CA VAL A 339 11.51 -1.48 -8.50
C VAL A 339 11.73 -2.00 -7.09
N GLU A 340 10.98 -3.04 -6.70
CA GLU A 340 11.10 -3.66 -5.37
C GLU A 340 11.84 -5.01 -5.39
N LEU A 341 11.66 -5.80 -6.45
CA LEU A 341 12.40 -7.05 -6.68
C LEU A 341 13.44 -6.87 -7.79
N HIS A 342 14.57 -7.58 -7.67
CA HIS A 342 15.53 -7.66 -8.76
C HIS A 342 14.87 -8.33 -9.99
N PRO A 343 15.01 -7.78 -11.22
CA PRO A 343 14.37 -8.33 -12.42
C PRO A 343 14.65 -9.82 -12.68
N ASP A 344 15.79 -10.34 -12.23
CA ASP A 344 16.09 -11.78 -12.33
C ASP A 344 15.22 -12.66 -11.44
N ILE A 345 14.71 -12.17 -10.31
CA ILE A 345 13.75 -12.91 -9.48
C ILE A 345 12.46 -13.12 -10.29
N VAL A 346 12.01 -12.07 -10.98
CA VAL A 346 10.82 -12.08 -11.83
C VAL A 346 11.03 -12.98 -13.06
N ARG A 347 12.16 -12.85 -13.76
CA ARG A 347 12.54 -13.75 -14.87
C ARG A 347 12.60 -15.22 -14.44
N ASN A 348 13.18 -15.54 -13.28
CA ASN A 348 13.24 -16.92 -12.79
C ASN A 348 11.86 -17.47 -12.35
N ALA A 349 10.89 -16.62 -12.04
CA ALA A 349 9.52 -17.06 -11.75
C ALA A 349 8.75 -17.48 -13.01
N VAL A 350 9.06 -16.87 -14.16
CA VAL A 350 8.41 -17.15 -15.47
C VAL A 350 9.26 -17.96 -16.45
N ALA A 351 10.44 -18.42 -16.01
CA ALA A 351 11.31 -19.25 -16.84
C ALA A 351 10.64 -20.59 -17.14
N PRO A 352 10.66 -21.07 -18.40
CA PRO A 352 10.03 -22.35 -18.76
C PRO A 352 10.76 -23.54 -18.13
N HIS A 353 10.00 -24.59 -17.78
CA HIS A 353 10.55 -25.84 -17.28
C HIS A 353 11.37 -26.56 -18.37
N HIS A 354 12.69 -26.38 -18.38
CA HIS A 354 13.56 -27.19 -19.25
C HIS A 354 13.58 -28.65 -18.76
N GLU A 355 12.78 -29.52 -19.38
CA GLU A 355 12.66 -30.96 -19.07
C GLU A 355 13.89 -31.80 -19.49
N HIS A 356 15.11 -31.32 -19.25
CA HIS A 356 16.34 -32.05 -19.56
C HIS A 356 17.25 -32.23 -18.34
N LYS A 357 17.27 -33.48 -17.86
CA LYS A 357 18.30 -34.10 -17.02
C LYS A 357 18.52 -33.46 -15.63
N HIS A 358 17.70 -33.88 -14.66
CA HIS A 358 18.06 -34.99 -13.74
C HIS A 358 17.00 -35.18 -12.65
N HIS A 359 16.78 -36.44 -12.21
CA HIS A 359 15.76 -36.79 -11.20
C HIS A 359 16.18 -36.34 -9.78
N HIS A 360 15.99 -35.06 -9.48
CA HIS A 360 15.92 -34.56 -8.12
C HIS A 360 14.53 -33.98 -7.83
N LYS A 361 14.05 -34.23 -6.61
CA LYS A 361 12.71 -33.85 -6.09
C LYS A 361 12.60 -32.34 -5.80
N ARG A 362 12.98 -31.51 -6.77
CA ARG A 362 12.92 -30.05 -6.75
C ARG A 362 11.51 -29.59 -7.11
N GLN A 363 11.14 -28.38 -6.68
CA GLN A 363 9.84 -27.81 -7.01
C GLN A 363 9.75 -27.56 -8.54
N LYS A 364 8.53 -27.61 -9.09
CA LYS A 364 8.26 -27.27 -10.51
C LYS A 364 8.43 -25.76 -10.70
N GLU A 365 9.66 -25.29 -10.89
CA GLU A 365 9.98 -23.87 -11.05
C GLU A 365 9.71 -23.40 -12.49
N GLY A 366 8.74 -22.50 -12.61
CA GLY A 366 8.17 -21.97 -13.86
C GLY A 366 6.67 -21.76 -13.69
N GLY A 367 6.14 -20.62 -14.14
CA GLY A 367 4.75 -20.21 -13.95
C GLY A 367 4.50 -18.79 -14.49
N ALA A 368 3.47 -18.11 -14.00
CA ALA A 368 3.17 -16.72 -14.32
C ALA A 368 3.37 -15.80 -13.11
N VAL A 369 3.59 -14.51 -13.35
CA VAL A 369 3.45 -13.48 -12.30
C VAL A 369 1.98 -13.08 -12.22
N ILE A 370 1.40 -13.18 -11.02
CA ILE A 370 0.01 -12.78 -10.81
C ILE A 370 -0.03 -11.25 -10.75
N VAL A 371 -0.96 -10.60 -11.44
CA VAL A 371 -1.08 -9.14 -11.51
C VAL A 371 -2.46 -8.66 -11.04
N ASP A 372 -2.59 -7.38 -10.69
CA ASP A 372 -3.90 -6.75 -10.55
C ASP A 372 -4.52 -6.38 -11.90
N THR A 373 -3.71 -5.88 -12.84
CA THR A 373 -4.05 -5.83 -14.28
C THR A 373 -2.83 -6.13 -15.15
N VAL A 374 -3.03 -6.82 -16.28
CA VAL A 374 -1.98 -7.07 -17.29
C VAL A 374 -1.50 -5.76 -17.88
N SER A 375 -2.44 -4.93 -18.35
CA SER A 375 -2.13 -3.66 -19.03
C SER A 375 -1.43 -2.65 -18.12
N GLY A 376 -1.83 -2.56 -16.84
CA GLY A 376 -1.21 -1.69 -15.85
C GLY A 376 0.17 -2.18 -15.44
N CYS A 377 0.33 -3.45 -15.10
CA CYS A 377 1.64 -3.98 -14.70
C CYS A 377 2.68 -3.92 -15.83
N LEU A 378 2.30 -4.21 -17.08
CA LEU A 378 3.22 -4.08 -18.23
C LEU A 378 3.59 -2.62 -18.55
N LYS A 379 2.74 -1.63 -18.20
CA LYS A 379 3.01 -0.20 -18.40
C LYS A 379 3.74 0.47 -17.22
N GLU A 380 3.50 0.02 -15.99
CA GLU A 380 3.84 0.78 -14.77
C GLU A 380 4.74 0.04 -13.76
N ALA A 381 4.82 -1.30 -13.77
CA ALA A 381 5.61 -2.04 -12.79
C ALA A 381 7.07 -2.18 -13.24
N GLY A 382 7.99 -1.39 -12.67
CA GLY A 382 9.39 -1.40 -13.08
C GLY A 382 10.07 -2.76 -12.99
N GLU A 383 9.80 -3.58 -11.97
CA GLU A 383 10.32 -4.97 -11.93
C GLU A 383 9.83 -5.86 -13.09
N VAL A 384 8.62 -5.64 -13.63
CA VAL A 384 8.05 -6.41 -14.77
C VAL A 384 8.66 -5.92 -16.08
N ILE A 385 8.72 -4.59 -16.27
CA ILE A 385 9.27 -3.93 -17.45
C ILE A 385 10.77 -4.26 -17.60
N GLN A 386 11.55 -4.13 -16.53
CA GLN A 386 12.99 -4.42 -16.53
C GLN A 386 13.30 -5.93 -16.62
N ALA A 387 12.35 -6.78 -16.20
CA ALA A 387 12.43 -8.22 -16.43
C ALA A 387 12.19 -8.59 -17.90
N LYS A 388 11.45 -7.75 -18.64
CA LYS A 388 10.94 -7.95 -20.01
C LYS A 388 9.91 -9.09 -20.10
N LEU A 389 8.97 -9.13 -19.16
CA LEU A 389 7.84 -10.06 -19.21
C LEU A 389 6.91 -9.74 -20.38
N LEU A 390 6.41 -10.78 -21.02
CA LEU A 390 5.39 -10.73 -22.07
C LEU A 390 3.97 -10.91 -21.49
N PRO A 391 2.89 -10.57 -22.22
CA PRO A 391 1.52 -10.69 -21.72
C PRO A 391 1.10 -12.12 -21.34
N ASP A 392 1.67 -13.15 -21.98
CA ASP A 392 1.46 -14.57 -21.67
C ASP A 392 2.23 -15.06 -20.42
N GLN A 393 3.09 -14.22 -19.85
CA GLN A 393 3.87 -14.50 -18.64
C GLN A 393 3.28 -13.84 -17.38
N VAL A 394 2.17 -13.11 -17.54
CA VAL A 394 1.37 -12.52 -16.46
C VAL A 394 -0.06 -13.06 -16.51
N VAL A 395 -0.71 -13.19 -15.35
CA VAL A 395 -2.10 -13.67 -15.22
C VAL A 395 -2.83 -12.81 -14.21
N GLU A 396 -4.04 -12.35 -14.52
CA GLU A 396 -4.79 -11.50 -13.60
C GLU A 396 -5.31 -12.27 -12.38
N LEU A 397 -5.36 -11.60 -11.24
CA LEU A 397 -5.93 -12.16 -10.01
C LEU A 397 -7.40 -12.59 -10.20
N GLY A 398 -8.14 -11.94 -11.11
CA GLY A 398 -9.51 -12.30 -11.50
C GLY A 398 -9.61 -13.66 -12.19
N GLU A 399 -8.72 -13.95 -13.15
CA GLU A 399 -8.70 -15.22 -13.89
C GLU A 399 -8.53 -16.44 -12.98
N LEU A 400 -7.73 -16.31 -11.92
CA LEU A 400 -7.52 -17.38 -10.94
C LEU A 400 -8.81 -17.80 -10.20
N PHE A 401 -9.86 -16.96 -10.25
CA PHE A 401 -11.18 -17.30 -9.73
C PHE A 401 -12.13 -17.93 -10.77
N MET A 402 -11.87 -17.84 -12.08
CA MET A 402 -12.59 -18.66 -13.08
C MET A 402 -12.44 -20.15 -12.76
N LEU A 403 -11.18 -20.57 -12.57
CA LEU A 403 -10.81 -21.95 -12.29
C LEU A 403 -11.44 -22.50 -10.99
N LYS A 404 -11.82 -21.60 -10.06
CA LYS A 404 -12.62 -21.91 -8.86
C LYS A 404 -14.08 -22.20 -9.22
N ARG A 405 -14.72 -21.32 -10.00
CA ARG A 405 -16.15 -21.41 -10.34
C ARG A 405 -16.44 -22.57 -11.29
N GLU A 406 -15.61 -22.78 -12.30
CA GLU A 406 -15.76 -23.92 -13.21
C GLU A 406 -15.63 -25.27 -12.49
N ALA A 407 -14.62 -25.43 -11.63
CA ALA A 407 -14.42 -26.67 -10.89
C ALA A 407 -15.61 -26.98 -9.97
N MET A 408 -16.14 -25.98 -9.26
CA MET A 408 -17.34 -26.16 -8.43
C MET A 408 -18.60 -26.42 -9.26
N SER A 409 -18.78 -25.77 -10.41
CA SER A 409 -19.90 -26.07 -11.32
C SER A 409 -19.86 -27.52 -11.83
N LYS A 410 -18.66 -27.97 -12.26
CA LYS A 410 -18.39 -29.36 -12.70
C LYS A 410 -18.51 -30.39 -11.56
N ALA A 411 -18.35 -29.98 -10.30
CA ALA A 411 -18.58 -30.84 -9.12
C ALA A 411 -20.07 -30.90 -8.71
N ALA A 412 -20.78 -29.77 -8.73
CA ALA A 412 -22.20 -29.69 -8.46
C ALA A 412 -23.03 -30.49 -9.50
N ALA A 413 -22.65 -30.40 -10.78
CA ALA A 413 -23.22 -31.22 -11.87
C ALA A 413 -22.98 -32.73 -11.70
N LYS A 414 -22.04 -33.14 -10.84
CA LYS A 414 -21.79 -34.54 -10.45
C LYS A 414 -22.48 -34.96 -9.14
N GLY A 415 -23.34 -34.11 -8.56
CA GLY A 415 -24.09 -34.39 -7.34
C GLY A 415 -23.25 -34.43 -6.06
N VAL A 416 -21.98 -33.99 -6.10
CA VAL A 416 -21.11 -33.97 -4.92
C VAL A 416 -21.48 -32.80 -4.03
N LYS A 417 -21.82 -33.06 -2.76
CA LYS A 417 -21.98 -32.01 -1.75
C LYS A 417 -20.63 -31.36 -1.46
N VAL A 418 -20.38 -30.21 -2.07
CA VAL A 418 -19.27 -29.33 -1.71
C VAL A 418 -19.65 -28.60 -0.42
N ASP A 419 -19.11 -29.06 0.70
CA ASP A 419 -19.18 -28.35 1.98
C ASP A 419 -18.48 -26.98 1.89
N GLY A 420 -18.81 -26.02 2.75
CA GLY A 420 -18.51 -24.58 2.58
C GLY A 420 -17.02 -24.17 2.50
N GLY A 421 -16.09 -25.12 2.56
CA GLY A 421 -14.67 -24.93 2.27
C GLY A 421 -14.36 -24.90 0.77
N CYS A 422 -13.30 -24.18 0.38
CA CYS A 422 -12.85 -24.12 -1.01
C CYS A 422 -12.17 -25.42 -1.47
N ALA A 423 -12.93 -26.50 -1.68
CA ALA A 423 -12.46 -27.76 -2.23
C ALA A 423 -12.20 -27.64 -3.75
N PHE A 424 -10.93 -27.48 -4.13
CA PHE A 424 -10.47 -27.59 -5.52
C PHE A 424 -9.96 -29.02 -5.74
N GLN A 425 -10.58 -29.78 -6.63
CA GLN A 425 -9.95 -30.96 -7.24
C GLN A 425 -9.66 -30.66 -8.70
N GLU A 426 -8.37 -30.82 -9.07
CA GLU A 426 -7.83 -30.85 -10.45
C GLU A 426 -8.06 -29.53 -11.25
N ASN A 427 -7.03 -28.73 -11.60
CA ASN A 427 -5.60 -29.01 -11.78
C ASN A 427 -4.76 -29.13 -10.50
N SER A 428 -4.15 -30.31 -10.31
CA SER A 428 -3.25 -30.59 -9.17
C SER A 428 -1.99 -29.72 -9.17
N GLY A 429 -1.39 -29.48 -10.35
CA GLY A 429 -0.16 -28.69 -10.50
C GLY A 429 -0.33 -27.20 -10.14
N LEU A 430 -1.43 -26.57 -10.55
CA LEU A 430 -1.70 -25.17 -10.21
C LEU A 430 -1.98 -25.00 -8.71
N LEU A 431 -2.76 -25.92 -8.12
CA LEU A 431 -3.00 -25.89 -6.68
C LEU A 431 -1.71 -26.16 -5.88
N GLU A 432 -0.85 -27.07 -6.33
CA GLU A 432 0.49 -27.30 -5.75
C GLU A 432 1.37 -26.05 -5.84
N TRP A 433 1.38 -25.33 -6.96
CA TRP A 433 2.11 -24.07 -7.12
C TRP A 433 1.56 -22.96 -6.20
N LEU A 434 0.25 -22.72 -6.22
CA LEU A 434 -0.39 -21.71 -5.37
C LEU A 434 -0.23 -22.00 -3.87
N THR A 435 -0.23 -23.28 -3.46
CA THR A 435 -0.10 -23.68 -2.04
C THR A 435 1.36 -23.73 -1.55
N LYS A 436 2.29 -24.25 -2.36
CA LYS A 436 3.67 -24.59 -1.97
C LYS A 436 4.77 -24.01 -2.85
N GLY A 437 4.48 -23.61 -4.09
CA GLY A 437 5.45 -23.07 -5.05
C GLY A 437 5.91 -21.64 -4.75
N ASN A 438 6.83 -21.10 -5.56
CA ASN A 438 7.16 -19.67 -5.56
C ASN A 438 6.12 -18.90 -6.36
N VAL A 439 5.36 -18.03 -5.69
CA VAL A 439 4.27 -17.24 -6.26
C VAL A 439 4.58 -15.75 -6.06
N ILE A 440 4.60 -14.98 -7.14
CA ILE A 440 4.74 -13.52 -7.11
C ILE A 440 3.40 -12.89 -7.49
N TYR A 441 2.95 -11.93 -6.69
CA TYR A 441 1.86 -11.02 -7.00
C TYR A 441 2.40 -9.59 -7.15
N LYS A 442 2.04 -8.92 -8.24
CA LYS A 442 2.35 -7.53 -8.52
C LYS A 442 1.06 -6.70 -8.48
N SER A 443 1.12 -5.52 -7.87
CA SER A 443 0.04 -4.53 -7.96
C SER A 443 0.59 -3.15 -8.30
N VAL A 444 -0.13 -2.44 -9.17
CA VAL A 444 0.08 -1.01 -9.49
C VAL A 444 -1.14 -0.15 -9.15
N GLY A 445 -2.31 -0.76 -8.96
CA GLY A 445 -3.54 -0.14 -8.46
C GLY A 445 -4.60 0.07 -9.53
N LEU A 446 -5.58 -0.85 -9.57
CA LEU A 446 -6.83 -0.76 -10.34
C LEU A 446 -7.91 0.00 -9.56
N GLY A 447 -8.59 0.95 -10.22
CA GLY A 447 -9.63 1.79 -9.60
C GLY A 447 -10.89 1.03 -9.18
N LEU A 448 -11.27 -0.05 -9.88
CA LEU A 448 -12.38 -0.93 -9.51
C LEU A 448 -12.25 -1.44 -8.07
N MET A 449 -11.03 -1.73 -7.61
CA MET A 449 -10.77 -2.16 -6.24
C MET A 449 -11.09 -1.05 -5.21
N ASP A 450 -10.91 0.22 -5.57
CA ASP A 450 -11.28 1.35 -4.71
C ASP A 450 -12.81 1.52 -4.68
N VAL A 451 -13.49 1.40 -5.84
CA VAL A 451 -14.96 1.53 -5.96
C VAL A 451 -15.71 0.44 -5.20
N VAL A 452 -15.36 -0.84 -5.40
CA VAL A 452 -16.03 -1.98 -4.76
C VAL A 452 -15.93 -1.90 -3.24
N VAL A 453 -14.72 -1.68 -2.71
CA VAL A 453 -14.50 -1.61 -1.26
C VAL A 453 -15.06 -0.31 -0.67
N GLY A 454 -14.97 0.81 -1.39
CA GLY A 454 -15.57 2.08 -0.95
C GLY A 454 -17.10 2.02 -0.84
N SER A 455 -17.78 1.37 -1.81
CA SER A 455 -19.24 1.20 -1.80
C SER A 455 -19.69 0.36 -0.61
N GLU A 456 -18.95 -0.70 -0.30
CA GLU A 456 -19.22 -1.56 0.85
C GLU A 456 -18.97 -0.84 2.19
N LEU A 457 -17.94 0.02 2.27
CA LEU A 457 -17.75 0.91 3.42
C LEU A 457 -18.92 1.89 3.62
N VAL A 458 -19.49 2.42 2.54
CA VAL A 458 -20.69 3.28 2.63
C VAL A 458 -21.92 2.51 3.08
N ARG A 459 -22.10 1.25 2.63
CA ARG A 459 -23.16 0.36 3.13
C ARG A 459 -23.01 0.13 4.65
N MET A 460 -21.83 -0.31 5.08
CA MET A 460 -21.53 -0.56 6.50
C MET A 460 -21.64 0.71 7.35
N ALA A 461 -21.27 1.88 6.82
CA ALA A 461 -21.39 3.15 7.53
C ALA A 461 -22.83 3.52 7.82
N ARG A 462 -23.73 3.41 6.82
CA ARG A 462 -25.16 3.68 6.95
C ARG A 462 -25.82 2.75 7.96
N GLU A 463 -25.53 1.46 7.88
CA GLU A 463 -26.07 0.44 8.80
C GLU A 463 -25.61 0.63 10.26
N ARG A 464 -24.43 1.24 10.47
CA ARG A 464 -23.81 1.44 11.79
C ARG A 464 -23.92 2.88 12.31
N GLY A 465 -24.54 3.79 11.56
CA GLY A 465 -24.67 5.21 11.92
C GLY A 465 -23.33 5.96 12.02
N ILE A 466 -22.38 5.66 11.13
CA ILE A 466 -21.02 6.23 11.11
C ILE A 466 -20.88 7.27 9.99
N GLY A 467 -20.16 8.36 10.26
CA GLY A 467 -19.98 9.49 9.34
C GLY A 467 -21.21 10.39 9.20
N THR A 468 -21.17 11.29 8.21
CA THR A 468 -22.24 12.29 7.98
C THR A 468 -23.13 11.86 6.82
N THR A 469 -24.45 11.87 7.02
CA THR A 469 -25.44 11.67 5.95
C THR A 469 -26.02 13.02 5.53
N ILE A 470 -26.11 13.25 4.23
CA ILE A 470 -26.64 14.48 3.61
C ILE A 470 -27.83 14.08 2.73
N GLU A 471 -29.02 14.50 3.14
CA GLU A 471 -30.26 14.30 2.39
C GLU A 471 -30.40 15.30 1.23
N GLY A 472 -31.01 14.87 0.12
CA GLY A 472 -31.30 15.75 -1.01
C GLY A 472 -30.08 16.22 -1.83
N PHE A 473 -28.97 15.49 -1.77
CA PHE A 473 -27.81 15.64 -2.66
C PHE A 473 -28.04 14.96 -4.02
#